data_AF-A0A9X2LTH4-F1
#
_entry.id   AF-A0A9X2LTH4-F1
#
_cell.length_a   1.000
_cell.length_b   1.000
_cell.length_c   1.000
_cell.angle_alpha   90.00
_cell.angle_beta   90.00
_cell.angle_gamma   90.00
#
_symmetry.space_group_name_H-M   'P 1'
#
loop_
_entity.id
_entity.type
_entity.pdbx_description
1 polymer ?
#
loop_
_entity_poly.entity_id
_entity_poly.type
_entity_poly.pdbx_seq_one_letter_code
_entity_poly.pdbx_strand_id
1 'polypeptide(L)'
;MRVHVVSDVHGNSEDLEKAGDGADALICLGDLVLFLDYADHSRGIFPDLFGEENADRLVELRTARRFEEARELGNRLWAGLDRNAAIESAVRRQYAELFAAFPTPTYATYGNVDMPSLWPEYAQSGTTVLDGERVEIGGLVFGFVGGGLRTPMRTPYEIDDETYAAKIAALGAVDVICTHIPPEVPDLCYDTVARRFERGSAALLEAIHTVRPKYALFGHVHQPLARRMRIGATECVNVGHFASSGTPWTLEW
;
A
#
# COMPACT_ATOMS: atom_id res chain seq x y z
N MET A 1 7.17 -0.27 24.11
CA MET A 1 6.90 0.54 22.90
C MET A 1 5.68 -0.05 22.23
N ARG A 2 4.71 0.77 21.86
CA ARG A 2 3.50 0.38 21.13
C ARG A 2 3.46 1.10 19.79
N VAL A 3 3.58 0.36 18.71
CA VAL A 3 3.53 0.91 17.36
C VAL A 3 2.30 0.38 16.65
N HIS A 4 1.55 1.27 16.04
CA HIS A 4 0.42 0.92 15.19
C HIS A 4 0.90 0.85 13.74
N VAL A 5 0.45 -0.16 12.99
CA VAL A 5 0.90 -0.43 11.62
C VAL A 5 -0.30 -0.55 10.70
N VAL A 6 -0.29 0.19 9.60
CA VAL A 6 -1.34 0.20 8.58
C VAL A 6 -0.76 0.02 7.18
N SER A 7 -1.57 -0.48 6.26
CA SER A 7 -1.31 -0.50 4.82
C SER A 7 -2.63 -0.51 4.06
N ASP A 8 -2.60 -0.20 2.78
CA ASP A 8 -3.77 -0.17 1.90
C ASP A 8 -4.83 0.80 2.45
N VAL A 9 -4.41 2.06 2.65
CA VAL A 9 -5.20 3.14 3.27
C VAL A 9 -6.31 3.63 2.36
N HIS A 10 -6.04 3.70 1.06
CA HIS A 10 -6.97 4.06 -0.02
C HIS A 10 -7.97 5.15 0.39
N GLY A 11 -7.47 6.34 0.71
CA GLY A 11 -8.30 7.51 0.99
C GLY A 11 -9.06 7.48 2.31
N ASN A 12 -8.85 6.50 3.20
CA ASN A 12 -9.47 6.50 4.54
C ASN A 12 -8.71 7.43 5.51
N SER A 13 -8.84 8.74 5.30
CA SER A 13 -8.27 9.80 6.14
C SER A 13 -8.90 9.85 7.54
N GLU A 14 -10.21 9.63 7.65
CA GLU A 14 -10.96 9.74 8.91
C GLU A 14 -10.53 8.73 9.97
N ASP A 15 -10.25 7.49 9.58
CA ASP A 15 -9.72 6.49 10.50
C ASP A 15 -8.21 6.62 10.66
N LEU A 16 -7.50 7.10 9.64
CA LEU A 16 -6.06 7.35 9.72
C LEU A 16 -5.72 8.39 10.80
N GLU A 17 -6.54 9.44 10.93
CA GLU A 17 -6.39 10.46 11.99
C GLU A 17 -6.40 9.84 13.40
N LYS A 18 -7.20 8.79 13.60
CA LYS A 18 -7.35 8.09 14.88
C LYS A 18 -6.41 6.90 15.02
N ALA A 19 -5.69 6.53 13.96
CA ALA A 19 -4.85 5.33 13.95
C ALA A 19 -3.69 5.39 14.96
N GLY A 20 -3.32 6.60 15.39
CA GLY A 20 -2.31 6.85 16.42
C GLY A 20 -2.82 6.76 17.86
N ASP A 21 -4.13 6.60 18.09
CA ASP A 21 -4.71 6.60 19.43
C ASP A 21 -4.14 5.45 20.27
N GLY A 22 -3.42 5.81 21.33
CA GLY A 22 -2.75 4.88 22.22
C GLY A 22 -1.43 4.30 21.70
N ALA A 23 -0.94 4.74 20.54
CA ALA A 23 0.36 4.34 19.99
C ALA A 23 1.45 5.37 20.32
N ASP A 24 2.69 4.89 20.49
CA ASP A 24 3.88 5.74 20.57
C ASP A 24 4.34 6.23 19.17
N ALA A 25 3.97 5.51 18.10
CA ALA A 25 4.23 5.87 16.70
C ALA A 25 3.29 5.12 15.75
N LEU A 26 3.11 5.67 14.54
CA LEU A 26 2.47 4.98 13.41
C LEU A 26 3.51 4.53 12.37
N ILE A 27 3.31 3.35 11.79
CA ILE A 27 3.96 2.90 10.57
C ILE A 27 2.90 2.77 9.46
N CYS A 28 3.13 3.38 8.30
CA CYS A 28 2.27 3.27 7.13
C CYS A 28 3.02 2.61 5.97
N LEU A 29 2.50 1.50 5.47
CA LEU A 29 3.11 0.70 4.39
C LEU A 29 2.47 0.96 3.03
N GLY A 30 2.02 2.19 2.80
CA GLY A 30 1.64 2.67 1.48
C GLY A 30 0.22 2.38 1.04
N ASP A 31 -0.02 2.65 -0.25
CA ASP A 31 -1.32 2.62 -0.93
C ASP A 31 -2.29 3.64 -0.31
N LEU A 32 -1.88 4.90 -0.35
CA LEU A 32 -2.68 6.03 0.11
C LEU A 32 -3.78 6.40 -0.89
N VAL A 33 -3.46 6.34 -2.18
CA VAL A 33 -4.37 6.81 -3.24
C VAL A 33 -5.58 5.87 -3.42
N LEU A 34 -6.77 6.45 -3.46
CA LEU A 34 -8.00 5.77 -3.87
C LEU A 34 -8.38 6.17 -5.30
N PHE A 35 -8.15 5.29 -6.26
CA PHE A 35 -8.57 5.54 -7.64
C PHE A 35 -10.06 5.23 -7.86
N LEU A 36 -10.53 4.09 -7.37
CA LEU A 36 -11.91 3.63 -7.48
C LEU A 36 -12.19 2.64 -6.36
N ASP A 37 -13.23 2.89 -5.57
CA ASP A 37 -13.72 1.97 -4.55
C ASP A 37 -14.76 1.01 -5.17
N TYR A 38 -14.64 -0.28 -4.85
CA TYR A 38 -15.53 -1.35 -5.35
C TYR A 38 -16.70 -1.64 -4.41
N ALA A 39 -16.71 -1.05 -3.20
CA ALA A 39 -17.80 -1.15 -2.24
C ALA A 39 -18.69 0.11 -2.26
N ASP A 40 -18.09 1.29 -2.48
CA ASP A 40 -18.79 2.58 -2.56
C ASP A 40 -18.34 3.35 -3.82
N HIS A 41 -19.11 3.23 -4.91
CA HIS A 41 -18.72 3.78 -6.21
C HIS A 41 -18.75 5.31 -6.28
N SER A 42 -19.20 6.00 -5.22
CA SER A 42 -19.12 7.45 -5.12
C SER A 42 -17.73 7.95 -4.73
N ARG A 43 -16.84 7.06 -4.26
CA ARG A 43 -15.52 7.42 -3.71
C ARG A 43 -14.36 7.19 -4.68
N GLY A 44 -13.41 8.13 -4.66
CA GLY A 44 -12.13 8.03 -5.35
C GLY A 44 -11.99 8.93 -6.58
N ILE A 45 -10.80 8.90 -7.18
CA ILE A 45 -10.45 9.76 -8.32
C ILE A 45 -11.38 9.53 -9.53
N PHE A 46 -11.79 8.29 -9.79
CA PHE A 46 -12.59 7.97 -10.96
C PHE A 46 -13.99 8.61 -10.94
N PRO A 47 -14.83 8.42 -9.89
CA PRO A 47 -16.11 9.12 -9.81
C PRO A 47 -15.95 10.65 -9.71
N ASP A 48 -14.90 11.17 -9.08
CA ASP A 48 -14.63 12.62 -9.07
C ASP A 48 -14.44 13.20 -10.48
N LEU A 49 -13.80 12.44 -11.37
CA LEU A 49 -13.51 12.88 -12.75
C LEU A 49 -14.67 12.60 -13.72
N PHE A 50 -15.37 11.48 -13.54
CA PHE A 50 -16.30 10.95 -14.55
C PHE A 50 -17.72 10.73 -14.05
N GLY A 51 -17.99 10.96 -12.76
CA GLY A 51 -19.29 10.75 -12.14
C GLY A 51 -19.54 9.31 -11.70
N GLU A 52 -20.38 9.17 -10.68
CA GLU A 52 -20.76 7.91 -10.04
C GLU A 52 -21.41 6.92 -11.01
N GLU A 53 -22.26 7.36 -11.94
CA GLU A 53 -22.89 6.48 -12.95
C GLU A 53 -21.85 5.76 -13.83
N ASN A 54 -20.76 6.45 -14.17
CA ASN A 54 -19.67 5.82 -14.93
C ASN A 54 -18.84 4.87 -14.05
N ALA A 55 -18.72 5.16 -12.75
CA ALA A 55 -18.07 4.27 -11.80
C ALA A 55 -18.87 2.97 -11.64
N ASP A 56 -20.19 3.07 -11.43
CA ASP A 56 -21.13 1.94 -11.43
C ASP A 56 -20.94 1.07 -12.68
N ARG A 57 -20.98 1.71 -13.85
CA ARG A 57 -20.86 1.00 -15.12
C ARG A 57 -19.51 0.31 -15.28
N LEU A 58 -18.43 0.96 -14.86
CA LEU A 58 -17.09 0.38 -14.95
C LEU A 58 -16.94 -0.84 -14.01
N VAL A 59 -17.44 -0.74 -12.78
CA VAL A 59 -17.40 -1.84 -11.80
C VAL A 59 -18.26 -3.01 -12.27
N GLU A 60 -19.46 -2.74 -12.79
CA GLU A 60 -20.35 -3.76 -13.37
C GLU A 60 -19.64 -4.55 -14.48
N LEU A 61 -19.03 -3.85 -15.44
CA LEU A 61 -18.33 -4.46 -16.57
C LEU A 61 -17.14 -5.33 -16.09
N ARG A 62 -16.34 -4.84 -15.15
CA ARG A 62 -15.18 -5.59 -14.62
C ARG A 62 -15.61 -6.81 -13.83
N THR A 63 -16.64 -6.69 -13.01
CA THR A 63 -17.20 -7.80 -12.21
C THR A 63 -17.76 -8.89 -13.12
N ALA A 64 -18.43 -8.50 -14.21
CA ALA A 64 -18.92 -9.40 -15.26
C ALA A 64 -17.82 -9.90 -16.22
N ARG A 65 -16.54 -9.52 -16.00
CA ARG A 65 -15.39 -9.87 -16.85
C ARG A 65 -15.50 -9.39 -18.31
N ARG A 66 -16.28 -8.34 -18.55
CA ARG A 66 -16.46 -7.68 -19.85
C ARG A 66 -15.35 -6.64 -20.08
N PHE A 67 -14.10 -7.11 -20.10
CA PHE A 67 -12.91 -6.23 -20.08
C PHE A 67 -12.74 -5.37 -21.34
N GLU A 68 -13.19 -5.87 -22.50
CA GLU A 68 -13.14 -5.09 -23.75
C GLU A 68 -14.05 -3.86 -23.66
N GLU A 69 -15.30 -4.04 -23.24
CA GLU A 69 -16.26 -2.95 -23.05
C GLU A 69 -15.82 -1.98 -21.95
N ALA A 70 -15.21 -2.49 -20.87
CA ALA A 70 -14.63 -1.63 -19.83
C ALA A 70 -13.50 -0.75 -20.40
N ARG A 71 -12.69 -1.31 -21.32
CA ARG A 71 -11.62 -0.56 -22.02
C ARG A 71 -12.19 0.48 -22.96
N GLU A 72 -13.25 0.16 -23.69
CA GLU A 72 -13.95 1.11 -24.57
C GLU A 72 -14.58 2.26 -23.79
N LEU A 73 -15.24 1.97 -22.66
CA LEU A 73 -15.74 3.00 -21.74
C LEU A 73 -14.61 3.91 -21.28
N GLY A 74 -13.52 3.34 -20.79
CA GLY A 74 -12.34 4.10 -20.38
C GLY A 74 -11.79 4.99 -21.50
N ASN A 75 -11.60 4.44 -22.70
CA ASN A 75 -11.10 5.20 -23.85
C ASN A 75 -12.02 6.38 -24.21
N ARG A 76 -13.34 6.21 -24.12
CA ARG A 76 -14.30 7.30 -24.36
C ARG A 76 -14.22 8.37 -23.28
N LEU A 77 -14.14 7.99 -22.00
CA LEU A 77 -14.08 8.93 -20.88
C LEU A 77 -12.79 9.75 -20.87
N TRP A 78 -11.67 9.13 -21.22
CA TRP A 78 -10.37 9.80 -21.31
C TRP A 78 -10.17 10.59 -22.62
N ALA A 79 -11.08 10.48 -23.59
CA ALA A 79 -10.93 11.13 -24.88
C ALA A 79 -10.87 12.66 -24.73
N GLY A 80 -9.78 13.26 -25.18
CA GLY A 80 -9.58 14.72 -25.12
C GLY A 80 -9.09 15.25 -23.77
N LEU A 81 -8.81 14.39 -22.79
CA LEU A 81 -8.23 14.77 -21.50
C LEU A 81 -6.74 14.40 -21.45
N ASP A 82 -5.95 15.25 -20.79
CA ASP A 82 -4.63 14.84 -20.33
C ASP A 82 -4.78 13.96 -19.10
N ARG A 83 -4.72 12.65 -19.32
CA ARG A 83 -4.88 11.64 -18.28
C ARG A 83 -3.89 11.82 -17.13
N ASN A 84 -2.63 12.13 -17.43
CA ASN A 84 -1.60 12.21 -16.41
C ASN A 84 -1.81 13.45 -15.54
N ALA A 85 -2.07 14.60 -16.16
CA ALA A 85 -2.33 15.84 -15.44
C ALA A 85 -3.60 15.74 -14.56
N ALA A 86 -4.67 15.12 -15.08
CA ALA A 86 -5.91 14.93 -14.33
C ALA A 86 -5.72 14.00 -13.11
N ILE A 87 -5.04 12.87 -13.28
CA ILE A 87 -4.74 11.94 -12.18
C ILE A 87 -3.83 12.61 -11.16
N GLU A 88 -2.73 13.24 -11.59
CA GLU A 88 -1.81 13.93 -10.67
C GLU A 88 -2.54 15.00 -9.85
N SER A 89 -3.38 15.83 -10.49
CA SER A 89 -4.18 16.84 -9.79
C SER A 89 -5.10 16.24 -8.73
N ALA A 90 -5.70 15.08 -9.01
CA ALA A 90 -6.58 14.39 -8.05
C ALA A 90 -5.79 13.73 -6.91
N VAL A 91 -4.66 13.08 -7.22
CA VAL A 91 -3.72 12.53 -6.22
C VAL A 91 -3.24 13.61 -5.27
N ARG A 92 -2.88 14.79 -5.79
CA ARG A 92 -2.45 15.93 -4.97
C ARG A 92 -3.50 16.40 -3.97
N ARG A 93 -4.80 16.30 -4.31
CA ARG A 93 -5.90 16.60 -3.37
C ARG A 93 -5.99 15.55 -2.26
N GLN A 94 -5.97 14.26 -2.62
CA GLN A 94 -5.99 13.18 -1.63
C GLN A 94 -4.76 13.22 -0.71
N TYR A 95 -3.57 13.51 -1.23
CA TYR A 95 -2.37 13.66 -0.40
C TYR A 95 -2.44 14.82 0.58
N ALA A 96 -3.02 15.96 0.19
CA ALA A 96 -3.18 17.08 1.13
C ALA A 96 -4.00 16.67 2.36
N GLU A 97 -5.04 15.86 2.16
CA GLU A 97 -5.89 15.34 3.23
C GLU A 97 -5.20 14.22 4.03
N LEU A 98 -4.67 13.21 3.35
CA LEU A 98 -4.08 12.02 3.99
C LEU A 98 -2.81 12.35 4.78
N PHE A 99 -1.94 13.21 4.26
CA PHE A 99 -0.75 13.62 5.01
C PHE A 99 -1.09 14.51 6.21
N ALA A 100 -2.16 15.32 6.11
CA ALA A 100 -2.65 16.09 7.25
C ALA A 100 -3.26 15.19 8.34
N ALA A 101 -3.81 14.04 7.96
CA ALA A 101 -4.37 13.05 8.89
C ALA A 101 -3.30 12.15 9.54
N PHE A 102 -2.03 12.18 9.12
CA PHE A 102 -1.03 11.30 9.74
C PHE A 102 -0.78 11.67 11.21
N PRO A 103 -0.86 10.68 12.13
CA PRO A 103 -0.38 10.84 13.49
C PRO A 103 1.11 11.19 13.54
N THR A 104 1.56 11.81 14.63
CA THR A 104 2.97 12.14 14.84
C THR A 104 3.53 11.40 16.06
N PRO A 105 4.65 10.65 15.95
CA PRO A 105 5.43 10.42 14.72
C PRO A 105 4.85 9.33 13.81
N THR A 106 4.98 9.52 12.49
CA THR A 106 4.70 8.52 11.45
C THR A 106 5.99 8.16 10.70
N TYR A 107 6.18 6.87 10.45
CA TYR A 107 7.19 6.33 9.54
C TYR A 107 6.46 5.69 8.35
N ALA A 108 6.71 6.17 7.14
CA ALA A 108 5.94 5.78 5.98
C ALA A 108 6.83 5.25 4.85
N THR A 109 6.33 4.25 4.14
CA THR A 109 6.78 3.92 2.80
C THR A 109 5.57 3.89 1.87
N TYR A 110 5.81 4.01 0.57
CA TYR A 110 4.75 4.11 -0.44
C TYR A 110 4.39 2.74 -1.02
N GLY A 111 3.19 2.64 -1.57
CA GLY A 111 2.69 1.44 -2.24
C GLY A 111 2.76 1.55 -3.76
N ASN A 112 2.07 0.65 -4.45
CA ASN A 112 2.11 0.57 -5.91
C ASN A 112 1.16 1.56 -6.60
N VAL A 113 0.16 2.10 -5.89
CA VAL A 113 -0.73 3.13 -6.43
C VAL A 113 -0.31 4.57 -6.13
N ASP A 114 0.70 4.73 -5.28
CA ASP A 114 1.21 6.04 -4.89
C ASP A 114 2.12 6.66 -5.97
N MET A 115 2.34 7.97 -5.85
CA MET A 115 3.29 8.80 -6.60
C MET A 115 4.40 9.32 -5.67
N PRO A 116 5.49 8.56 -5.45
CA PRO A 116 6.53 8.91 -4.48
C PRO A 116 7.25 10.23 -4.75
N SER A 117 7.36 10.64 -6.02
CA SER A 117 8.00 11.91 -6.40
C SER A 117 7.29 13.14 -5.80
N LEU A 118 6.02 13.01 -5.40
CA LEU A 118 5.24 14.07 -4.79
C LEU A 118 5.35 14.09 -3.26
N TRP A 119 5.68 12.96 -2.62
CA TRP A 119 5.68 12.82 -1.16
C TRP A 119 6.55 13.85 -0.42
N PRO A 120 7.73 14.28 -0.93
CA PRO A 120 8.52 15.34 -0.30
C PRO A 120 7.79 16.69 -0.18
N GLU A 121 6.76 16.94 -0.99
CA GLU A 121 5.94 18.17 -0.90
C GLU A 121 4.97 18.13 0.30
N TYR A 122 4.66 16.94 0.83
CA TYR A 122 3.65 16.72 1.87
C TYR A 122 4.21 16.18 3.19
N ALA A 123 5.34 15.48 3.15
CA ALA A 123 6.02 14.99 4.35
C ALA A 123 6.54 16.16 5.19
N GLN A 124 5.77 16.53 6.22
CA GLN A 124 6.12 17.58 7.17
C GLN A 124 6.88 17.02 8.38
N SER A 125 7.31 17.90 9.28
CA SER A 125 7.86 17.53 10.58
C SER A 125 6.91 16.56 11.30
N GLY A 126 7.41 15.37 11.63
CA GLY A 126 6.61 14.30 12.24
C GLY A 126 6.32 13.12 11.30
N THR A 127 6.46 13.27 9.99
CA THR A 127 6.37 12.17 9.01
C THR A 127 7.74 11.89 8.39
N THR A 128 8.27 10.69 8.59
CA THR A 128 9.54 10.23 8.02
C THR A 128 9.27 9.23 6.92
N VAL A 129 9.62 9.57 5.68
CA VAL A 129 9.50 8.67 4.52
C VAL A 129 10.78 7.86 4.39
N LEU A 130 10.67 6.53 4.24
CA LEU A 130 11.79 5.60 4.16
C LEU A 130 11.61 4.62 3.00
N ASP A 131 12.66 4.39 2.21
CA ASP A 131 12.67 3.40 1.14
C ASP A 131 14.08 2.90 0.79
N GLY A 132 14.34 1.61 0.96
CA GLY A 132 15.70 1.07 0.97
C GLY A 132 16.52 1.53 2.17
N GLU A 133 15.85 2.05 3.20
CA GLU A 133 16.43 2.72 4.36
C GLU A 133 15.99 2.04 5.65
N ARG A 134 16.68 2.39 6.74
CA ARG A 134 16.43 1.84 8.07
C ARG A 134 16.39 2.93 9.13
N VAL A 135 15.63 2.68 10.19
CA VAL A 135 15.50 3.59 11.32
C VAL A 135 15.37 2.79 12.62
N GLU A 136 15.85 3.36 13.73
CA GLU A 136 15.61 2.80 15.05
C GLU A 136 14.32 3.37 15.64
N ILE A 137 13.41 2.50 16.06
CA ILE A 137 12.16 2.86 16.73
C ILE A 137 12.10 2.04 18.00
N GLY A 138 12.05 2.70 19.17
CA GLY A 138 11.91 2.02 20.46
C GLY A 138 12.94 0.91 20.73
N GLY A 139 14.18 1.07 20.25
CA GLY A 139 15.28 0.11 20.43
C GLY A 139 15.30 -1.09 19.47
N LEU A 140 14.41 -1.14 18.47
CA LEU A 140 14.47 -2.10 17.36
C LEU A 140 14.83 -1.37 16.05
N VAL A 141 15.56 -2.05 15.17
CA VAL A 141 15.88 -1.52 13.84
C VAL A 141 14.83 -2.00 12.83
N PHE A 142 14.16 -1.05 12.20
CA PHE A 142 13.16 -1.29 11.14
C PHE A 142 13.76 -0.95 9.79
N GLY A 143 13.61 -1.84 8.80
CA GLY A 143 13.96 -1.59 7.40
C GLY A 143 12.71 -1.41 6.55
N PHE A 144 12.70 -0.46 5.62
CA PHE A 144 11.53 -0.09 4.83
C PHE A 144 11.80 -0.22 3.33
N VAL A 145 10.89 -0.87 2.59
CA VAL A 145 10.93 -0.92 1.11
C VAL A 145 9.53 -0.73 0.53
N GLY A 146 9.37 0.32 -0.25
CA GLY A 146 8.10 0.69 -0.87
C GLY A 146 8.00 0.26 -2.33
N GLY A 147 6.80 0.49 -2.88
CA GLY A 147 6.45 0.27 -4.28
C GLY A 147 5.93 -1.12 -4.58
N GLY A 148 5.41 -1.26 -5.81
CA GLY A 148 4.98 -2.55 -6.38
C GLY A 148 6.02 -3.17 -7.29
N LEU A 149 5.81 -4.44 -7.62
CA LEU A 149 6.52 -5.11 -8.70
C LEU A 149 5.71 -5.00 -9.99
N ARG A 150 6.38 -4.92 -11.15
CA ARG A 150 5.70 -4.80 -12.46
C ARG A 150 4.59 -5.84 -12.67
N THR A 151 3.38 -5.40 -12.97
CA THR A 151 2.26 -6.29 -13.28
C THR A 151 1.62 -5.90 -14.61
N PRO A 152 0.75 -6.74 -15.18
CA PRO A 152 -0.09 -6.32 -16.31
C PRO A 152 -1.00 -5.13 -15.99
N MET A 153 -1.26 -4.83 -14.71
CA MET A 153 -2.11 -3.71 -14.28
C MET A 153 -1.43 -2.36 -14.47
N ARG A 154 -0.08 -2.31 -14.43
CA ARG A 154 0.73 -1.11 -14.62
C ARG A 154 0.29 0.04 -13.70
N THR A 155 0.24 -0.23 -12.40
CA THR A 155 -0.11 0.80 -11.42
C THR A 155 0.98 1.90 -11.36
N PRO A 156 0.66 3.10 -10.83
CA PRO A 156 1.53 4.27 -10.86
C PRO A 156 3.01 4.05 -10.49
N TYR A 157 3.30 3.25 -9.46
CA TYR A 157 4.67 3.03 -8.99
C TYR A 157 5.01 1.54 -8.87
N GLU A 158 5.28 0.93 -10.03
CA GLU A 158 5.84 -0.42 -10.13
C GLU A 158 7.31 -0.36 -10.61
N ILE A 159 8.19 -1.07 -9.91
CA ILE A 159 9.61 -1.20 -10.25
C ILE A 159 9.94 -2.63 -10.69
N ASP A 160 11.07 -2.81 -11.39
CA ASP A 160 11.56 -4.15 -11.71
C ASP A 160 12.11 -4.89 -10.48
N ASP A 161 12.19 -6.20 -10.64
CA ASP A 161 12.66 -7.15 -9.64
C ASP A 161 14.09 -6.83 -9.19
N GLU A 162 14.98 -6.43 -10.10
CA GLU A 162 16.36 -6.08 -9.77
C GLU A 162 16.43 -4.82 -8.89
N THR A 163 15.66 -3.79 -9.22
CA THR A 163 15.57 -2.57 -8.41
C THR A 163 14.98 -2.88 -7.04
N TYR A 164 13.92 -3.67 -6.96
CA TYR A 164 13.31 -4.06 -5.69
C TYR A 164 14.28 -4.89 -4.83
N ALA A 165 14.95 -5.87 -5.42
CA ALA A 165 15.94 -6.71 -4.75
C ALA A 165 17.12 -5.89 -4.21
N ALA A 166 17.58 -4.87 -4.95
CA ALA A 166 18.62 -3.96 -4.49
C ALA A 166 18.21 -3.18 -3.24
N LYS A 167 16.96 -2.69 -3.18
CA LYS A 167 16.42 -2.01 -1.98
C LYS A 167 16.36 -2.95 -0.79
N ILE A 168 15.89 -4.19 -0.98
CA ILE A 168 15.84 -5.22 0.08
C ILE A 168 17.25 -5.54 0.59
N ALA A 169 18.21 -5.73 -0.31
CA ALA A 169 19.60 -6.02 0.05
C ALA A 169 20.24 -4.86 0.84
N ALA A 170 19.90 -3.61 0.52
CA ALA A 170 20.43 -2.43 1.19
C ALA A 170 20.04 -2.33 2.68
N LEU A 171 18.95 -2.99 3.10
CA LEU A 171 18.51 -3.00 4.51
C LEU A 171 19.55 -3.63 5.45
N GLY A 172 20.24 -4.67 4.97
CA GLY A 172 21.15 -5.47 5.80
C GLY A 172 20.44 -6.16 6.97
N ALA A 173 21.09 -6.21 8.13
CA ALA A 173 20.50 -6.78 9.34
C ALA A 173 19.52 -5.79 10.00
N VAL A 174 18.28 -6.23 10.20
CA VAL A 174 17.19 -5.48 10.84
C VAL A 174 16.36 -6.40 11.73
N ASP A 175 15.70 -5.85 12.75
CA ASP A 175 14.78 -6.59 13.63
C ASP A 175 13.40 -6.76 12.99
N VAL A 176 12.96 -5.79 12.19
CA VAL A 176 11.66 -5.79 11.50
C VAL A 176 11.85 -5.34 10.05
N ILE A 177 11.28 -6.09 9.12
CA ILE A 177 11.19 -5.68 7.71
C ILE A 177 9.77 -5.17 7.44
N CYS A 178 9.66 -3.97 6.90
CA CYS A 178 8.41 -3.31 6.53
C CYS A 178 8.41 -3.13 5.01
N THR A 179 7.50 -3.80 4.30
CA THR A 179 7.35 -3.65 2.85
C THR A 179 5.93 -3.31 2.47
N HIS A 180 5.71 -2.76 1.28
CA HIS A 180 4.34 -2.71 0.77
C HIS A 180 3.89 -4.10 0.30
N ILE A 181 4.64 -4.72 -0.63
CA ILE A 181 4.30 -6.05 -1.18
C ILE A 181 4.68 -7.21 -0.24
N PRO A 182 3.94 -8.33 -0.27
CA PRO A 182 4.22 -9.51 0.55
C PRO A 182 5.44 -10.30 0.06
N PRO A 183 6.04 -11.16 0.91
CA PRO A 183 6.95 -12.20 0.42
C PRO A 183 6.19 -13.17 -0.49
N GLU A 184 6.87 -13.75 -1.48
CA GLU A 184 6.27 -14.67 -2.45
C GLU A 184 5.88 -16.03 -1.83
N VAL A 185 4.80 -16.04 -1.05
CA VAL A 185 4.22 -17.22 -0.41
C VAL A 185 2.75 -17.32 -0.78
N PRO A 186 2.27 -18.46 -1.33
CA PRO A 186 0.90 -18.60 -1.81
C PRO A 186 -0.18 -18.19 -0.79
N ASP A 187 -0.05 -18.59 0.47
CA ASP A 187 -1.01 -18.26 1.52
C ASP A 187 -1.08 -16.75 1.84
N LEU A 188 0.04 -16.03 1.65
CA LEU A 188 0.12 -14.60 1.86
C LEU A 188 -0.28 -13.79 0.62
N CYS A 189 -0.18 -14.40 -0.57
CA CYS A 189 -0.38 -13.74 -1.86
C CYS A 189 -1.74 -14.01 -2.50
N TYR A 190 -2.50 -15.02 -2.06
CA TYR A 190 -3.80 -15.33 -2.64
C TYR A 190 -4.89 -14.42 -2.06
N ASP A 191 -5.47 -13.58 -2.90
CA ASP A 191 -6.63 -12.78 -2.53
C ASP A 191 -7.93 -13.60 -2.71
N THR A 192 -8.64 -13.80 -1.61
CA THR A 192 -9.83 -14.67 -1.56
C THR A 192 -11.07 -14.05 -2.20
N VAL A 193 -11.12 -12.71 -2.30
CA VAL A 193 -12.24 -11.98 -2.92
C VAL A 193 -11.99 -11.81 -4.41
N ALA A 194 -10.80 -11.34 -4.80
CA ALA A 194 -10.40 -11.23 -6.20
C ALA A 194 -10.14 -12.61 -6.86
N ARG A 195 -9.99 -13.67 -6.04
CA ARG A 195 -9.77 -15.07 -6.45
C ARG A 195 -8.57 -15.23 -7.38
N ARG A 196 -7.48 -14.52 -7.06
CA ARG A 196 -6.24 -14.52 -7.83
C ARG A 196 -5.05 -14.36 -6.91
N PHE A 197 -3.88 -14.71 -7.42
CA PHE A 197 -2.63 -14.37 -6.76
C PHE A 197 -2.25 -12.93 -7.09
N GLU A 198 -1.99 -12.15 -6.07
CA GLU A 198 -1.26 -10.89 -6.19
C GLU A 198 0.24 -11.19 -6.23
N ARG A 199 1.02 -10.24 -6.76
CA ARG A 199 2.44 -10.45 -6.99
C ARG A 199 3.23 -10.26 -5.70
N GLY A 200 3.82 -11.34 -5.18
CA GLY A 200 4.78 -11.28 -4.07
C GLY A 200 6.23 -11.10 -4.54
N SER A 201 7.14 -10.87 -3.58
CA SER A 201 8.57 -10.69 -3.83
C SER A 201 9.40 -11.90 -3.41
N ALA A 202 10.10 -12.50 -4.38
CA ALA A 202 11.08 -13.56 -4.15
C ALA A 202 12.30 -13.05 -3.34
N ALA A 203 12.78 -11.84 -3.64
CA ALA A 203 13.89 -11.21 -2.93
C ALA A 203 13.56 -10.96 -1.45
N LEU A 204 12.33 -10.56 -1.14
CA LEU A 204 11.87 -10.41 0.23
C LEU A 204 11.79 -11.77 0.95
N LEU A 205 11.29 -12.81 0.28
CA LEU A 205 11.26 -14.15 0.85
C LEU A 205 12.67 -14.67 1.17
N GLU A 206 13.62 -14.47 0.26
CA GLU A 206 15.04 -14.80 0.49
C GLU A 206 15.64 -14.02 1.67
N ALA A 207 15.34 -12.72 1.75
CA ALA A 207 15.79 -11.87 2.85
C ALA A 207 15.22 -12.34 4.21
N ILE A 208 13.94 -12.75 4.25
CA ILE A 208 13.34 -13.32 5.47
C ILE A 208 14.10 -14.59 5.92
N HIS A 209 14.43 -15.49 4.98
CA HIS A 209 15.20 -16.69 5.31
C HIS A 209 16.63 -16.40 5.80
N THR A 210 17.26 -15.36 5.25
CA THR A 210 18.66 -15.02 5.53
C THR A 210 18.82 -14.15 6.77
N VAL A 211 18.11 -13.02 6.81
CA VAL A 211 18.14 -12.04 7.91
C VAL A 211 17.44 -12.58 9.15
N ARG A 212 16.35 -13.37 8.96
CA ARG A 212 15.50 -13.91 10.03
C ARG A 212 15.05 -12.82 11.02
N PRO A 213 14.44 -11.71 10.54
CA PRO A 213 13.94 -10.67 11.42
C PRO A 213 12.85 -11.23 12.35
N LYS A 214 12.54 -10.53 13.43
CA LYS A 214 11.42 -10.90 14.32
C LYS A 214 10.09 -10.83 13.57
N TYR A 215 9.91 -9.78 12.76
CA TYR A 215 8.70 -9.53 12.00
C TYR A 215 9.00 -9.16 10.53
N ALA A 216 8.10 -9.56 9.64
CA ALA A 216 7.96 -9.05 8.29
C ALA A 216 6.52 -8.54 8.12
N LEU A 217 6.34 -7.23 8.00
CA LEU A 217 5.04 -6.55 7.94
C LEU A 217 4.82 -6.02 6.53
N PHE A 218 3.64 -6.27 5.97
CA PHE A 218 3.30 -5.91 4.59
C PHE A 218 1.80 -5.72 4.35
N GLY A 219 1.41 -5.15 3.21
CA GLY A 219 0.02 -5.00 2.78
C GLY A 219 -0.21 -5.60 1.39
N HIS A 220 -0.73 -4.79 0.47
CA HIS A 220 -0.97 -5.05 -0.96
C HIS A 220 -2.08 -6.07 -1.28
N VAL A 221 -2.16 -7.15 -0.50
CA VAL A 221 -3.21 -8.17 -0.66
C VAL A 221 -4.35 -7.84 0.30
N HIS A 222 -5.50 -7.45 -0.24
CA HIS A 222 -6.57 -6.88 0.57
C HIS A 222 -7.32 -7.93 1.40
N GLN A 223 -7.50 -9.13 0.86
CA GLN A 223 -8.14 -10.25 1.55
C GLN A 223 -7.32 -11.54 1.43
N PRO A 224 -6.12 -11.61 2.05
CA PRO A 224 -5.21 -12.73 1.91
C PRO A 224 -5.81 -14.02 2.48
N LEU A 225 -5.44 -15.17 1.92
CA LEU A 225 -5.82 -16.49 2.44
C LEU A 225 -5.37 -16.67 3.89
N ALA A 226 -4.16 -16.23 4.21
CA ALA A 226 -3.64 -16.13 5.57
C ALA A 226 -3.18 -14.70 5.85
N ARG A 227 -3.76 -14.06 6.88
CA ARG A 227 -3.30 -12.73 7.35
C ARG A 227 -1.97 -12.78 8.09
N ARG A 228 -1.61 -13.94 8.66
CA ARG A 228 -0.40 -14.12 9.45
C ARG A 228 0.09 -15.55 9.35
N MET A 229 1.41 -15.73 9.22
CA MET A 229 2.05 -17.04 9.33
C MET A 229 3.51 -16.89 9.77
N ARG A 230 4.19 -18.01 10.01
CA ARG A 230 5.63 -18.02 10.31
C ARG A 230 6.43 -18.61 9.17
N ILE A 231 7.56 -17.98 8.88
CA ILE A 231 8.60 -18.50 8.00
C ILE A 231 9.85 -18.64 8.87
N GLY A 232 10.16 -19.87 9.28
CA GLY A 232 11.16 -20.12 10.32
C GLY A 232 10.78 -19.43 11.63
N ALA A 233 11.66 -18.54 12.13
CA ALA A 233 11.40 -17.76 13.35
C ALA A 233 10.67 -16.43 13.08
N THR A 234 10.62 -15.97 11.83
CA THR A 234 10.04 -14.69 11.45
C THR A 234 8.53 -14.78 11.38
N GLU A 235 7.88 -13.81 12.02
CA GLU A 235 6.45 -13.63 11.96
C GLU A 235 6.06 -12.72 10.79
N CYS A 236 5.40 -13.29 9.79
CA CYS A 236 4.93 -12.58 8.60
C CYS A 236 3.48 -12.15 8.84
N VAL A 237 3.18 -10.86 8.69
CA VAL A 237 1.86 -10.28 8.98
C VAL A 237 1.44 -9.35 7.86
N ASN A 238 0.29 -9.66 7.24
CA ASN A 238 -0.41 -8.71 6.41
C ASN A 238 -1.19 -7.74 7.32
N VAL A 239 -0.80 -6.46 7.30
CA VAL A 239 -1.38 -5.37 8.10
C VAL A 239 -2.45 -4.57 7.36
N GLY A 240 -2.71 -4.90 6.09
CA GLY A 240 -3.86 -4.44 5.33
C GLY A 240 -5.15 -5.20 5.71
N HIS A 241 -6.31 -4.85 5.16
CA HIS A 241 -6.65 -3.72 4.29
C HIS A 241 -7.23 -2.59 5.15
N PHE A 242 -6.44 -1.54 5.43
CA PHE A 242 -6.83 -0.51 6.40
C PHE A 242 -8.09 0.25 5.96
N ALA A 243 -8.21 0.57 4.66
CA ALA A 243 -9.35 1.30 4.12
C ALA A 243 -10.70 0.69 4.51
N SER A 244 -10.78 -0.65 4.56
CA SER A 244 -11.99 -1.37 4.94
C SER A 244 -12.14 -1.63 6.45
N SER A 245 -11.04 -1.68 7.20
CA SER A 245 -11.06 -2.10 8.60
C SER A 245 -11.03 -0.95 9.59
N GLY A 246 -10.47 0.20 9.21
CA GLY A 246 -10.27 1.37 10.08
C GLY A 246 -9.44 1.10 11.32
N THR A 247 -8.82 -0.09 11.43
CA THR A 247 -8.20 -0.58 12.65
C THR A 247 -6.75 -0.95 12.35
N PRO A 248 -5.77 -0.28 12.98
CA PRO A 248 -4.37 -0.61 12.79
C PRO A 248 -4.00 -1.95 13.45
N TRP A 249 -2.96 -2.59 12.92
CA TRP A 249 -2.33 -3.71 13.60
C TRP A 249 -1.39 -3.19 14.70
N THR A 250 -1.48 -3.74 15.90
CA THR A 250 -0.65 -3.32 17.04
C THR A 250 0.58 -4.21 17.19
N LEU A 251 1.76 -3.59 17.16
CA LEU A 251 3.04 -4.19 17.52
C LEU A 251 3.50 -3.66 18.88
N GLU A 252 3.75 -4.56 19.84
CA GLU A 252 4.20 -4.20 21.19
C GLU A 252 5.44 -5.01 21.61
N TRP A 253 6.39 -4.34 22.25
CA TRP A 253 7.58 -4.94 22.87
C TRP A 253 8.12 -4.10 24.03
#